data_AF-A0A368G8W6-F1
#
_entry.id   AF-A0A368G8W6-F1
#
_cell.length_a   1.000
_cell.length_b   1.000
_cell.length_c   1.000
_cell.angle_alpha   90.00
_cell.angle_beta   90.00
_cell.angle_gamma   90.00
#
_symmetry.space_group_name_H-M   'P 1'
#
loop_
_entity.id
_entity.type
_entity.pdbx_description
1 polymer ?
#
loop_
_entity_poly.entity_id
_entity_poly.type
_entity_poly.pdbx_seq_one_letter_code
_entity_poly.pdbx_strand_id
1 'polypeptide(L)'
;MNSLQKKFQHRENGRTFPIYFSVSANELIFSGISLVMYVLMTKAVNEFDAYTAFELFEALQLVDAYRIAFVNVVVLANWYLYRRTRRPVVESQPQDEAKTYFDQLHQSWNPIIETKHSRKT
;
A
#
# COMPACT_ATOMS: atom_id res chain seq x y z
N MET A 1 19.48 -12.97 -14.43
CA MET A 1 19.56 -12.16 -13.19
C MET A 1 18.31 -11.27 -13.11
N ASN A 2 17.48 -11.43 -12.08
CA ASN A 2 16.36 -10.51 -11.86
C ASN A 2 16.92 -9.22 -11.22
N SER A 3 16.61 -8.07 -11.80
CA SER A 3 17.04 -6.77 -11.25
C SER A 3 16.48 -6.60 -9.83
N LEU A 4 17.20 -5.86 -8.98
CA LEU A 4 16.75 -5.49 -7.63
C LEU A 4 15.34 -4.89 -7.67
N GLN A 5 15.05 -4.10 -8.70
CA GLN A 5 13.72 -3.52 -8.97
C GLN A 5 12.62 -4.57 -9.11
N LYS A 6 12.84 -5.65 -9.89
CA LYS A 6 11.88 -6.76 -10.01
C LYS A 6 11.63 -7.46 -8.67
N LYS A 7 12.68 -7.61 -7.84
CA LYS A 7 12.58 -8.24 -6.52
C LYS A 7 11.76 -7.38 -5.55
N PHE A 8 11.95 -6.05 -5.55
CA PHE A 8 11.16 -5.13 -4.75
C PHE A 8 9.71 -5.07 -5.22
N GLN A 9 9.45 -4.95 -6.52
CA GLN A 9 8.10 -4.96 -7.09
C GLN A 9 7.35 -6.24 -6.78
N HIS A 10 7.99 -7.41 -6.91
CA HIS A 10 7.32 -8.68 -6.62
C HIS A 10 6.96 -8.81 -5.13
N ARG A 11 7.80 -8.28 -4.23
CA ARG A 11 7.53 -8.27 -2.79
C ARG A 11 6.41 -7.30 -2.42
N GLU A 12 6.38 -6.12 -3.04
CA GLU A 12 5.31 -5.16 -2.82
C GLU A 12 3.99 -5.64 -3.41
N ASN A 13 3.99 -6.13 -4.64
CA ASN A 13 2.80 -6.67 -5.31
C ASN A 13 2.21 -7.84 -4.54
N GLY A 14 3.03 -8.76 -4.01
CA GLY A 14 2.52 -9.85 -3.17
C GLY A 14 1.82 -9.38 -1.89
N ARG A 15 2.18 -8.20 -1.37
CA ARG A 15 1.56 -7.60 -0.18
C ARG A 15 0.31 -6.80 -0.52
N THR A 16 0.35 -6.00 -1.59
CA THR A 16 -0.73 -5.07 -1.94
C THR A 16 -1.83 -5.73 -2.76
N PHE A 17 -1.53 -6.81 -3.48
CA PHE A 17 -2.50 -7.51 -4.31
C PHE A 17 -3.74 -8.01 -3.54
N PRO A 18 -3.63 -8.67 -2.37
CA PRO A 18 -4.81 -9.08 -1.61
C PRO A 18 -5.70 -7.90 -1.21
N ILE A 19 -5.12 -6.74 -0.89
CA ILE A 19 -5.86 -5.53 -0.53
C ILE A 19 -6.64 -5.02 -1.75
N TYR A 20 -5.96 -4.84 -2.88
CA TYR A 20 -6.60 -4.36 -4.10
C TYR A 20 -7.68 -5.33 -4.59
N PHE A 21 -7.45 -6.63 -4.46
CA PHE A 21 -8.43 -7.65 -4.79
C PHE A 21 -9.66 -7.57 -3.87
N SER A 22 -9.46 -7.53 -2.55
CA SER A 22 -10.55 -7.42 -1.58
C SER A 22 -11.38 -6.15 -1.76
N VAL A 23 -10.73 -5.00 -1.99
CA VAL A 23 -11.42 -3.74 -2.28
C VAL A 23 -12.20 -3.86 -3.58
N SER A 24 -11.60 -4.34 -4.66
CA SER A 24 -12.29 -4.50 -5.96
C SER A 24 -13.48 -5.46 -5.88
N ALA A 25 -13.35 -6.57 -5.15
CA ALA A 25 -14.44 -7.53 -4.96
C ALA A 25 -15.59 -6.91 -4.12
N ASN A 26 -15.25 -6.17 -3.08
CA ASN A 26 -16.22 -5.41 -2.28
C ASN A 26 -16.97 -4.40 -3.16
N GLU A 27 -16.24 -3.62 -3.96
CA GLU A 27 -16.84 -2.66 -4.90
C GLU A 27 -17.81 -3.32 -5.88
N LEU A 28 -17.44 -4.47 -6.44
CA LEU A 28 -18.30 -5.20 -7.36
C LEU A 28 -19.60 -5.68 -6.68
N ILE A 29 -19.50 -6.28 -5.49
CA ILE A 29 -20.65 -6.80 -4.74
C ILE A 29 -21.59 -5.66 -4.36
N PHE A 30 -21.06 -4.60 -3.76
CA PHE A 30 -21.87 -3.46 -3.29
C PHE A 30 -22.46 -2.65 -4.44
N SER A 31 -21.78 -2.54 -5.58
CA SER A 31 -22.34 -1.95 -6.79
C SER A 31 -23.53 -2.77 -7.32
N GLY A 32 -23.41 -4.10 -7.32
CA GLY A 32 -24.50 -4.99 -7.72
C GLY A 32 -25.73 -4.87 -6.80
N ILE A 33 -25.51 -4.85 -5.48
CA ILE A 33 -26.58 -4.66 -4.49
C ILE A 33 -27.25 -3.31 -4.69
N SER A 34 -26.47 -2.24 -4.84
CA SER A 34 -26.98 -0.87 -5.03
C SER A 34 -27.83 -0.76 -6.29
N LEU A 35 -27.41 -1.39 -7.38
CA LEU A 35 -28.18 -1.44 -8.62
C LEU A 35 -29.54 -2.12 -8.44
N VAL A 36 -29.57 -3.28 -7.77
CA VAL A 36 -30.81 -4.00 -7.50
C VAL A 36 -31.74 -3.16 -6.60
N MET A 37 -31.21 -2.58 -5.53
CA MET A 37 -31.97 -1.70 -4.64
C MET A 37 -32.55 -0.50 -5.38
N TYR A 38 -31.77 0.14 -6.24
CA TYR A 38 -32.22 1.28 -7.04
C TYR A 38 -33.37 0.90 -7.99
N VAL A 39 -33.27 -0.27 -8.64
CA VAL A 39 -34.34 -0.78 -9.51
C VAL A 39 -35.61 -1.06 -8.71
N LEU A 40 -35.50 -1.70 -7.54
CA LEU A 40 -36.63 -1.97 -6.66
C LEU A 40 -37.27 -0.68 -6.14
N MET A 41 -36.47 0.31 -5.75
CA MET A 41 -36.94 1.61 -5.28
C MET A 41 -37.69 2.34 -6.40
N THR A 42 -37.16 2.33 -7.62
CA THR A 42 -37.83 2.92 -8.79
C THR A 42 -39.18 2.25 -9.06
N LYS A 43 -39.27 0.92 -8.92
CA LYS A 43 -40.54 0.20 -9.02
C LYS A 43 -41.53 0.60 -7.93
N ALA A 44 -41.09 0.64 -6.67
CA ALA A 44 -41.94 1.04 -5.54
C ALA A 44 -42.49 2.47 -5.73
N VAL A 45 -41.65 3.40 -6.19
CA VAL A 45 -42.08 4.78 -6.52
C VAL A 45 -43.14 4.79 -7.62
N ASN A 46 -42.95 4.00 -8.69
CA ASN A 46 -43.92 3.92 -9.78
C ASN A 46 -45.26 3.28 -9.36
N GLU A 47 -45.24 2.43 -8.34
CA GLU A 47 -46.43 1.80 -7.74
C GLU A 47 -47.05 2.67 -6.63
N PHE A 48 -46.54 3.89 -6.41
CA PHE A 48 -46.94 4.80 -5.34
C PHE A 48 -46.80 4.22 -3.92
N ASP A 49 -45.93 3.21 -3.74
CA ASP A 49 -45.59 2.66 -2.44
C ASP A 49 -44.44 3.44 -1.79
N ALA A 50 -44.81 4.56 -1.16
CA ALA A 50 -43.86 5.45 -0.50
C ALA A 50 -43.14 4.81 0.70
N TYR A 51 -43.79 3.86 1.38
CA TYR A 51 -43.20 3.19 2.54
C TYR A 51 -42.05 2.28 2.11
N THR A 52 -42.30 1.40 1.15
CA THR A 52 -41.27 0.50 0.61
C THR A 52 -40.13 1.27 -0.06
N ALA A 53 -40.44 2.36 -0.78
CA ALA A 53 -39.41 3.21 -1.38
C ALA A 53 -38.49 3.85 -0.31
N PHE A 54 -39.07 4.28 0.81
CA PHE A 54 -38.30 4.85 1.93
C PHE A 54 -37.43 3.80 2.63
N GLU A 55 -37.96 2.61 2.92
CA GLU A 55 -37.17 1.51 3.51
C GLU A 55 -35.98 1.11 2.61
N LEU A 56 -36.21 1.03 1.30
CA LEU A 56 -35.14 0.72 0.33
C LEU A 56 -34.07 1.81 0.28
N PHE A 57 -34.45 3.07 0.46
CA PHE A 57 -33.50 4.18 0.55
C PHE A 57 -32.64 4.11 1.82
N GLU A 58 -33.24 3.83 2.98
CA GLU A 58 -32.49 3.62 4.22
C GLU A 58 -31.54 2.41 4.12
N ALA A 59 -32.02 1.32 3.52
CA ALA A 59 -31.19 0.13 3.27
C ALA A 59 -30.01 0.46 2.35
N LEU A 60 -30.20 1.28 1.32
CA LEU A 60 -29.13 1.72 0.43
C LEU A 60 -28.06 2.54 1.16
N GLN A 61 -28.46 3.45 2.05
CA GLN A 61 -27.51 4.19 2.88
C GLN A 61 -26.70 3.28 3.80
N LEU A 62 -27.34 2.25 4.36
CA LEU A 62 -26.67 1.27 5.19
C LEU A 62 -25.63 0.46 4.38
N VAL A 63 -26.00 0.05 3.17
CA VAL A 63 -25.10 -0.64 2.21
C VAL A 63 -23.88 0.23 1.90
N ASP A 64 -24.07 1.52 1.63
CA ASP A 64 -22.96 2.46 1.39
C ASP A 64 -22.07 2.63 2.63
N ALA A 65 -22.65 2.70 3.83
CA ALA A 65 -21.88 2.77 5.07
C ALA A 65 -21.00 1.53 5.28
N TYR A 66 -21.54 0.33 5.04
CA TYR A 66 -20.79 -0.93 5.12
C TYR A 66 -19.65 -1.00 4.11
N ARG A 67 -19.87 -0.53 2.88
CA ARG A 67 -18.84 -0.47 1.84
C ARG A 67 -17.64 0.35 2.29
N ILE A 68 -17.87 1.54 2.86
CA ILE A 68 -16.80 2.42 3.37
C ILE A 68 -16.12 1.78 4.59
N ALA A 69 -16.90 1.23 5.52
CA ALA A 69 -16.37 0.58 6.71
C ALA A 69 -15.44 -0.59 6.37
N PHE A 70 -15.80 -1.40 5.36
CA PHE A 70 -14.97 -2.50 4.89
C PHE A 70 -13.59 -2.02 4.42
N VAL A 71 -13.53 -0.99 3.59
CA VAL A 71 -12.26 -0.41 3.10
C VAL A 71 -11.39 0.04 4.27
N ASN A 72 -11.99 0.75 5.24
CA ASN A 72 -11.27 1.18 6.45
C ASN A 72 -10.70 -0.01 7.24
N VAL A 73 -11.50 -1.05 7.46
CA VAL A 73 -11.06 -2.26 8.18
C VAL A 73 -9.92 -2.96 7.45
N VAL A 74 -10.00 -3.12 6.12
CA VAL A 74 -8.93 -3.76 5.33
C VAL A 74 -7.63 -2.96 5.41
N VAL A 75 -7.70 -1.63 5.31
CA VAL A 75 -6.51 -0.76 5.44
C VAL A 75 -5.91 -0.85 6.84
N LEU A 76 -6.74 -0.78 7.90
CA LEU A 76 -6.28 -0.94 9.28
C LEU A 76 -5.67 -2.32 9.54
N ALA A 77 -6.30 -3.38 9.04
CA ALA A 77 -5.79 -4.74 9.19
C ALA A 77 -4.43 -4.89 8.50
N ASN A 78 -4.29 -4.37 7.27
CA ASN A 78 -3.02 -4.35 6.58
C ASN A 78 -1.95 -3.55 7.35
N TRP A 79 -2.29 -2.37 7.85
CA TRP A 79 -1.39 -1.58 8.69
C TRP A 79 -0.93 -2.37 9.91
N TYR A 80 -1.88 -2.98 10.63
CA TYR A 80 -1.62 -3.74 11.85
C TYR A 80 -0.70 -4.93 11.58
N LEU A 81 -1.00 -5.73 10.55
CA LEU A 81 -0.16 -6.85 10.13
C LEU A 81 1.22 -6.38 9.68
N TYR A 82 1.31 -5.26 8.96
CA TYR A 82 2.58 -4.68 8.56
C TYR A 82 3.42 -4.24 9.75
N ARG A 83 2.81 -3.56 10.74
CA ARG A 83 3.50 -3.16 11.97
C ARG A 83 3.99 -4.38 12.76
N ARG A 84 3.21 -5.46 12.83
CA ARG A 84 3.55 -6.69 13.54
C ARG A 84 4.63 -7.52 12.85
N THR A 85 4.67 -7.50 11.53
CA THR A 85 5.65 -8.25 10.71
C THR A 85 6.94 -7.49 10.43
N ARG A 86 6.98 -6.17 10.71
CA ARG A 86 8.26 -5.48 10.89
C ARG A 86 8.98 -6.13 12.08
N ARG A 87 9.95 -7.00 11.78
CA ARG A 87 11.04 -7.23 12.73
C ARG A 87 11.56 -5.84 13.11
N PRO A 88 11.82 -5.54 14.40
CA PRO A 88 12.68 -4.41 14.70
C PRO A 88 13.89 -4.57 13.78
N VAL A 89 14.31 -3.48 13.12
CA VAL A 89 15.62 -3.49 12.50
C VAL A 89 16.54 -3.77 13.67
N VAL A 90 16.91 -5.05 13.83
CA VAL A 90 18.06 -5.41 14.63
C VAL A 90 19.13 -4.60 13.94
N GLU A 91 19.67 -3.60 14.64
CA GLU A 91 20.96 -3.02 14.34
C GLU A 91 22.00 -4.14 14.47
N SER A 92 21.88 -5.19 13.65
CA SER A 92 22.98 -6.10 13.37
C SER A 92 23.83 -5.33 12.38
N GLN A 93 24.65 -4.44 12.95
CA GLN A 93 25.82 -3.76 12.40
C GLN A 93 25.93 -3.73 10.86
N PRO A 94 25.72 -2.54 10.26
CA PRO A 94 26.44 -2.18 9.05
C PRO A 94 27.24 -0.87 9.26
N GLN A 95 27.41 -0.39 10.50
CA GLN A 95 28.20 0.82 10.74
C GLN A 95 29.67 0.60 10.35
N ASP A 96 30.25 -0.57 10.63
CA ASP A 96 31.65 -0.83 10.29
C ASP A 96 31.86 -1.04 8.78
N GLU A 97 30.99 -1.79 8.08
CA GLU A 97 31.12 -1.99 6.63
C GLU A 97 30.82 -0.70 5.84
N ALA A 98 29.78 0.05 6.22
CA ALA A 98 29.46 1.31 5.56
C ALA A 98 30.56 2.36 5.81
N LYS A 99 31.06 2.47 7.04
CA LYS A 99 32.18 3.36 7.37
C LYS A 99 33.44 2.97 6.60
N THR A 100 33.77 1.68 6.53
CA THR A 100 34.92 1.19 5.76
C THR A 100 34.78 1.51 4.27
N TYR A 101 33.59 1.36 3.69
CA TYR A 101 33.33 1.72 2.30
C TYR A 101 33.46 3.23 2.05
N PHE A 102 32.93 4.08 2.95
CA PHE A 102 33.05 5.52 2.85
C PHE A 102 34.48 6.03 3.10
N ASP A 103 35.23 5.40 4.02
CA ASP A 103 36.63 5.70 4.28
C ASP A 103 37.51 5.36 3.06
N GLN A 104 37.26 4.22 2.40
CA GLN A 104 37.93 3.85 1.14
C GLN A 104 37.61 4.83 0.00
N LEU A 105 36.36 5.25 -0.12
CA LEU A 105 35.95 6.26 -1.09
C LEU A 105 36.63 7.61 -0.82
N HIS A 106 36.68 8.04 0.44
CA HIS A 106 37.33 9.28 0.83
C HIS A 106 38.84 9.25 0.53
N GLN A 107 39.52 8.13 0.81
CA GLN A 107 40.93 7.94 0.46
C GLN A 107 41.16 7.93 -1.06
N SER A 108 40.24 7.35 -1.85
CA SER A 108 40.34 7.36 -3.31
C SER A 108 40.18 8.76 -3.93
N TRP A 109 39.49 9.67 -3.23
CA TRP A 109 39.24 11.04 -3.68
C TRP A 109 40.29 12.05 -3.21
N ASN A 110 41.09 11.70 -2.20
CA ASN A 110 42.30 12.41 -1.83
C ASN A 110 43.53 11.59 -2.27
N PRO A 111 43.88 11.59 -3.58
CA PRO A 111 45.19 11.10 -3.96
C PRO A 111 46.19 11.98 -3.23
N ILE A 112 46.96 11.40 -2.32
CA ILE A 112 48.13 12.07 -1.75
C ILE A 112 48.96 12.49 -2.97
N ILE A 113 48.94 13.78 -3.28
CA ILE A 113 49.87 14.40 -4.21
C ILE A 113 51.20 14.39 -3.48
N GLU A 114 51.85 13.24 -3.41
CA GLU A 114 53.29 13.16 -3.20
C GLU A 114 53.95 13.60 -4.50
N THR A 115 53.81 14.88 -4.84
CA THR A 115 54.80 15.56 -5.67
C THR A 115 56.06 15.70 -4.83
N LYS A 116 56.83 14.61 -4.74
CA LYS A 116 58.27 14.72 -4.48
C LYS A 116 58.87 15.41 -5.69
N HIS A 117 58.83 16.74 -5.66
CA HIS A 117 59.78 17.60 -6.34
C HIS A 117 61.17 17.27 -5.78
N SER A 118 61.83 16.25 -6.33
CA SER A 118 63.28 16.17 -6.25
C SER A 118 63.83 17.11 -7.32
N ARG A 119 63.96 18.37 -6.94
CA ARG A 119 64.82 19.34 -7.62
C ARG A 119 66.23 18.75 -7.73
N LYS A 120 66.80 18.98 -8.92
CA LYS A 120 68.22 18.88 -9.27
C LYS A 120 69.17 19.26 -8.13
N THR A 121 70.22 18.46 -7.97
CA THR A 121 71.63 18.88 -8.12
C THR A 121 72.41 17.69 -8.61
#